data_AF-A0A553GPW1-F1
#
_entry.id   AF-A0A553GPW1-F1
#
_cell.length_a   1.000
_cell.length_b   1.000
_cell.length_c   1.000
_cell.angle_alpha   90.00
_cell.angle_beta   90.00
_cell.angle_gamma   90.00
#
_symmetry.space_group_name_H-M   'P 1'
#
loop_
_entity.id
_entity.type
_entity.pdbx_description
1 polymer ?
#
loop_
_entity_poly.entity_id
_entity_poly.type
_entity_poly.pdbx_seq_one_letter_code
_entity_poly.pdbx_strand_id
1 'polypeptide(L)'
;MNSIKIKSLALSILILCGAQLADVQSQTKKEIQFTLDTLYSSHMKLKGDYEQLLRYWKQYDNFYQHVKTQALDASLVNEPIDKGAEHFDAVWNSLSSQMRVYEDSLIYLVDSLNRVVEERQDLLVQNKMYLNILSGKLGEAVYPNTEQELVGTWQLFLNPMQTTGDAYQSGLISHNPFTVPDSIQQHNIYQLELMADELATIYFKDGRKQKCFYEVNDFSVGKSYTIKYSKQDEFKLNMHVSPMPTGLEVSYEIPLDTTQVIYFNGVMKP
;
A
#
# COMPACT_ATOMS: atom_id res chain seq x y z
N MET A 1 -74.49 14.35 -38.61
CA MET A 1 -73.73 14.98 -37.50
C MET A 1 -72.56 15.89 -37.92
N ASN A 2 -72.10 15.89 -39.19
CA ASN A 2 -71.02 16.82 -39.63
C ASN A 2 -71.49 18.21 -40.11
N SER A 3 -72.77 18.36 -40.48
CA SER A 3 -73.31 19.66 -40.94
C SER A 3 -73.46 20.71 -39.82
N ILE A 4 -73.69 20.27 -38.58
CA ILE A 4 -73.91 21.17 -37.42
C ILE A 4 -72.60 21.78 -36.91
N LYS A 5 -71.49 21.01 -36.92
CA LYS A 5 -70.17 21.51 -36.52
C LYS A 5 -69.59 22.51 -37.52
N ILE A 6 -69.84 22.32 -38.82
CA ILE A 6 -69.39 23.27 -39.86
C ILE A 6 -70.18 24.58 -39.79
N LYS A 7 -71.49 24.54 -39.53
CA LYS A 7 -72.31 25.75 -39.32
C LYS A 7 -71.92 26.52 -38.06
N SER A 8 -71.59 25.81 -36.98
CA SER A 8 -71.10 26.43 -35.73
C SER A 8 -69.75 27.12 -35.93
N LEU A 9 -68.80 26.49 -36.65
CA LEU A 9 -67.49 27.09 -36.91
C LEU A 9 -67.60 28.31 -37.85
N ALA A 10 -68.43 28.22 -38.88
CA ALA A 10 -68.68 29.33 -39.82
C ALA A 10 -69.35 30.53 -39.13
N LEU A 11 -70.27 30.28 -38.19
CA LEU A 11 -70.91 31.34 -37.39
C LEU A 11 -69.90 32.01 -36.44
N SER A 12 -69.01 31.24 -35.80
CA SER A 12 -67.96 31.78 -34.94
C SER A 12 -66.95 32.64 -35.72
N ILE A 13 -66.58 32.23 -36.94
CA ILE A 13 -65.70 33.01 -37.82
C ILE A 13 -66.40 34.28 -38.31
N LEU A 14 -67.69 34.22 -38.68
CA LEU A 14 -68.48 35.40 -39.06
C LEU A 14 -68.66 36.40 -37.92
N ILE A 15 -68.84 35.93 -36.67
CA ILE A 15 -68.91 36.79 -35.48
C ILE A 15 -67.55 37.41 -35.17
N LEU A 16 -66.43 36.67 -35.34
CA LEU A 16 -65.09 37.22 -35.21
C LEU A 16 -64.78 38.27 -36.29
N CYS A 17 -65.15 38.01 -37.55
CA CYS A 17 -64.96 38.95 -38.65
C CYS A 17 -65.88 40.19 -38.52
N GLY A 18 -67.11 40.02 -38.03
CA GLY A 18 -68.04 41.12 -37.76
C GLY A 18 -67.58 42.01 -36.60
N ALA A 19 -67.03 41.42 -35.54
CA ALA A 19 -66.44 42.15 -34.42
C ALA A 19 -65.19 42.94 -34.84
N GLN A 20 -64.37 42.41 -35.74
CA GLN A 20 -63.21 43.13 -36.29
C GLN A 20 -63.60 44.26 -37.25
N LEU A 21 -64.73 44.17 -37.96
CA LEU A 21 -65.20 45.24 -38.85
C LEU A 21 -65.79 46.45 -38.09
N ALA A 22 -66.41 46.23 -36.93
CA ALA A 22 -66.94 47.30 -36.08
C ALA A 22 -65.83 48.13 -35.41
N ASP A 23 -64.69 47.49 -35.09
CA ASP A 23 -63.53 48.12 -34.46
C ASP A 23 -62.70 48.98 -35.44
N VAL A 24 -62.78 48.68 -36.75
CA VAL A 24 -62.07 49.43 -37.81
C VAL A 24 -62.74 50.77 -38.14
N GLN A 25 -64.04 50.96 -37.83
CA GLN A 25 -64.75 52.23 -38.12
C GLN A 25 -64.47 53.35 -37.10
N SER A 26 -63.96 53.04 -35.89
CA SER A 26 -63.62 54.06 -34.88
C SER A 26 -62.11 54.33 -34.71
N GLN A 27 -61.26 53.58 -35.40
CA GLN A 27 -59.80 53.74 -35.30
C GLN A 27 -59.28 54.80 -36.28
N THR A 28 -58.42 55.68 -35.79
CA THR A 28 -57.74 56.65 -36.66
C THR A 28 -56.77 55.92 -37.60
N LYS A 29 -56.56 56.46 -38.81
CA LYS A 29 -55.66 55.87 -39.83
C LYS A 29 -54.27 55.48 -39.28
N LYS A 30 -53.76 56.22 -38.28
CA LYS A 30 -52.50 55.92 -37.59
C LYS A 30 -52.56 54.67 -36.71
N GLU A 31 -53.67 54.41 -36.03
CA GLU A 31 -53.85 53.22 -35.20
C GLU A 31 -53.96 51.97 -36.07
N ILE A 32 -54.70 52.03 -37.18
CA ILE A 32 -54.76 50.95 -38.16
C ILE A 32 -53.36 50.66 -38.73
N GLN A 33 -52.60 51.71 -39.07
CA GLN A 33 -51.23 51.57 -39.56
C GLN A 33 -50.32 50.91 -38.50
N PHE A 34 -50.40 51.35 -37.25
CA PHE A 34 -49.62 50.79 -36.14
C PHE A 34 -49.97 49.32 -35.87
N THR A 35 -51.25 48.96 -35.90
CA THR A 35 -51.69 47.57 -35.73
C THR A 35 -51.23 46.71 -36.91
N LEU A 36 -51.25 47.23 -38.14
CA LEU A 36 -50.76 46.53 -39.33
C LEU A 36 -49.25 46.30 -39.27
N ASP A 37 -48.48 47.30 -38.86
CA ASP A 37 -47.02 47.21 -38.68
C ASP A 37 -46.67 46.21 -37.55
N THR A 38 -47.46 46.20 -36.47
CA THR A 38 -47.30 45.24 -35.36
C THR A 38 -47.64 43.81 -35.79
N LEU A 39 -48.70 43.62 -36.57
CA LEU A 39 -49.08 42.33 -37.16
C LEU A 39 -48.00 41.83 -38.13
N TYR A 40 -47.47 42.72 -38.97
CA TYR A 40 -46.42 42.39 -39.93
C TYR A 40 -45.13 41.97 -39.21
N SER A 41 -44.72 42.74 -38.19
CA SER A 41 -43.57 42.41 -37.35
C SER A 41 -43.74 41.05 -36.64
N SER A 42 -44.93 40.80 -36.08
CA SER A 42 -45.26 39.53 -35.41
C SER A 42 -45.26 38.36 -36.40
N HIS A 43 -45.77 38.55 -37.62
CA HIS A 43 -45.75 37.54 -38.67
C HIS A 43 -44.32 37.21 -39.12
N MET A 44 -43.47 38.22 -39.31
CA MET A 44 -42.06 38.02 -39.67
C MET A 44 -41.29 37.30 -38.57
N LYS A 45 -41.57 37.61 -37.29
CA LYS A 45 -41.00 36.90 -36.14
C LYS A 45 -41.44 35.44 -36.11
N LEU A 46 -42.75 35.18 -36.26
CA LEU A 46 -43.30 33.82 -36.27
C LEU A 46 -42.74 32.97 -37.42
N LYS A 47 -42.53 33.60 -38.59
CA LYS A 47 -41.89 32.94 -39.74
C LYS A 47 -40.43 32.58 -39.43
N GLY A 48 -39.68 33.50 -38.81
CA GLY A 48 -38.31 33.24 -38.36
C GLY A 48 -38.24 32.09 -37.34
N ASP A 49 -39.12 32.10 -36.35
CA ASP A 49 -39.21 31.06 -35.32
C ASP A 49 -39.57 29.69 -35.95
N TYR A 50 -40.48 29.68 -36.92
CA TYR A 50 -40.86 28.47 -37.67
C TYR A 50 -39.70 27.90 -38.51
N GLU A 51 -38.96 28.76 -39.21
CA GLU A 51 -37.77 28.34 -39.97
C GLU A 51 -36.66 27.80 -39.04
N GLN A 52 -36.48 28.40 -37.86
CA GLN A 52 -35.55 27.92 -36.86
C GLN A 52 -35.98 26.56 -36.29
N LEU A 53 -37.27 26.39 -36.00
CA LEU A 53 -37.83 25.12 -35.53
C LEU A 53 -37.65 24.00 -36.56
N LEU A 54 -37.87 24.29 -37.85
CA LEU A 54 -37.61 23.35 -38.95
C LEU A 54 -36.14 22.93 -39.03
N ARG A 55 -35.21 23.87 -38.83
CA ARG A 55 -33.78 23.55 -38.79
C ARG A 55 -33.42 22.64 -37.62
N TYR A 56 -33.95 22.93 -36.43
CA TYR A 56 -33.74 22.05 -35.27
C TYR A 56 -34.35 20.67 -35.51
N TRP A 57 -35.58 20.60 -36.02
CA TRP A 57 -36.23 19.32 -36.32
C TRP A 57 -35.40 18.47 -37.29
N LYS A 58 -34.86 19.08 -38.35
CA LYS A 58 -33.98 18.38 -39.30
C LYS A 58 -32.67 17.91 -38.66
N GLN A 59 -32.09 18.68 -37.75
CA GLN A 59 -30.88 18.25 -37.01
C GLN A 59 -31.17 17.07 -36.08
N TYR A 60 -32.30 17.12 -35.37
CA TYR A 60 -32.75 16.02 -34.51
C TYR A 60 -33.08 14.75 -35.33
N ASP A 61 -33.75 14.88 -36.47
CA ASP A 61 -34.05 13.75 -37.35
C ASP A 61 -32.76 13.13 -37.91
N ASN A 62 -31.80 13.94 -38.36
CA ASN A 62 -30.49 13.44 -38.82
C ASN A 62 -29.72 12.69 -37.70
N PHE A 63 -29.71 13.23 -36.48
CA PHE A 63 -29.08 12.59 -35.33
C PHE A 63 -29.77 11.27 -35.00
N TYR A 64 -31.10 11.25 -34.99
CA TYR A 64 -31.90 10.05 -34.76
C TYR A 64 -31.62 8.96 -35.80
N GLN A 65 -31.61 9.30 -37.09
CA GLN A 65 -31.27 8.34 -38.15
C GLN A 65 -29.84 7.82 -38.04
N HIS A 66 -28.89 8.67 -37.62
CA HIS A 66 -27.51 8.25 -37.39
C HIS A 66 -27.40 7.23 -36.24
N VAL A 67 -28.01 7.52 -35.09
CA VAL A 67 -28.06 6.58 -33.95
C VAL A 67 -28.76 5.28 -34.36
N LYS A 68 -29.89 5.39 -35.07
CA LYS A 68 -30.68 4.25 -35.54
C LYS A 68 -29.91 3.32 -36.48
N THR A 69 -29.02 3.86 -37.30
CA THR A 69 -28.26 3.07 -38.31
C THR A 69 -26.94 2.54 -37.78
N GLN A 70 -26.32 3.20 -36.79
CA GLN A 70 -24.98 2.86 -36.31
C GLN A 70 -24.97 2.14 -34.96
N ALA A 71 -25.94 2.41 -34.09
CA ALA A 71 -25.91 1.96 -32.69
C ALA A 71 -27.01 0.95 -32.33
N LEU A 72 -28.09 0.88 -33.11
CA LEU A 72 -29.17 -0.09 -32.88
C LEU A 72 -28.97 -1.33 -33.75
N ASP A 73 -29.19 -2.50 -33.14
CA ASP A 73 -29.15 -3.78 -33.83
C ASP A 73 -30.27 -3.87 -34.88
N ALA A 74 -30.06 -4.63 -35.96
CA ALA A 74 -30.96 -4.62 -37.14
C ALA A 74 -32.41 -5.02 -36.80
N SER A 75 -32.60 -5.77 -35.71
CA SER A 75 -33.90 -6.18 -35.16
C SER A 75 -34.71 -5.02 -34.56
N LEU A 76 -34.07 -3.94 -34.12
CA LEU A 76 -34.68 -2.81 -33.38
C LEU A 76 -35.03 -1.61 -34.30
N VAL A 77 -34.55 -1.62 -35.54
CA VAL A 77 -34.68 -0.52 -36.52
C VAL A 77 -36.14 -0.26 -36.92
N ASN A 78 -37.04 -1.24 -36.79
CA ASN A 78 -38.46 -1.09 -37.16
C ASN A 78 -39.41 -1.11 -35.95
N GLU A 79 -38.89 -1.06 -34.73
CA GLU A 79 -39.74 -1.06 -33.55
C GLU A 79 -40.38 0.32 -33.30
N PRO A 80 -41.61 0.35 -32.75
CA PRO A 80 -42.23 1.59 -32.29
C PRO A 80 -41.37 2.28 -31.22
N ILE A 81 -41.33 3.62 -31.24
CA ILE A 81 -40.52 4.45 -30.33
C ILE A 81 -40.74 4.08 -28.86
N ASP A 82 -41.98 3.75 -28.48
CA ASP A 82 -42.33 3.40 -27.11
C ASP A 82 -41.59 2.14 -26.62
N LYS A 83 -41.38 1.14 -27.49
CA LYS A 83 -40.60 -0.07 -27.15
C LYS A 83 -39.10 0.18 -27.17
N GLY A 84 -38.63 1.05 -28.06
CA GLY A 84 -37.23 1.48 -28.08
C GLY A 84 -36.83 2.21 -26.79
N ALA A 85 -37.74 2.99 -26.21
CA ALA A 85 -37.54 3.65 -24.92
C ALA A 85 -37.38 2.64 -23.77
N GLU A 86 -38.22 1.60 -23.73
CA GLU A 86 -38.10 0.51 -22.74
C GLU A 86 -36.74 -0.21 -22.83
N HIS A 87 -36.24 -0.45 -24.04
CA HIS A 87 -34.91 -1.03 -24.25
C HIS A 87 -33.78 -0.10 -23.79
N PHE A 88 -33.88 1.20 -24.04
CA PHE A 88 -32.91 2.18 -23.58
C PHE A 88 -32.86 2.25 -22.05
N ASP A 89 -34.02 2.31 -21.40
CA ASP A 89 -34.13 2.30 -19.94
C ASP A 89 -33.55 1.02 -19.34
N ALA A 90 -33.78 -0.15 -19.96
CA ALA A 90 -33.19 -1.41 -19.53
C ALA A 90 -31.65 -1.39 -19.61
N VAL A 91 -31.08 -0.88 -20.72
CA VAL A 91 -29.64 -0.74 -20.89
C VAL A 91 -29.06 0.27 -19.88
N TRP A 92 -29.72 1.41 -19.69
CA TRP A 92 -29.31 2.43 -18.72
C TRP A 92 -29.34 1.92 -17.27
N ASN A 93 -30.39 1.19 -16.89
CA ASN A 93 -30.50 0.57 -15.57
C ASN A 93 -29.42 -0.51 -15.37
N SER A 94 -29.11 -1.30 -16.40
CA SER A 94 -28.00 -2.25 -16.35
C SER A 94 -26.65 -1.52 -16.17
N LEU A 95 -26.40 -0.45 -16.94
CA LEU A 95 -25.15 0.31 -16.88
C LEU A 95 -24.96 0.97 -15.51
N SER A 96 -26.01 1.62 -14.98
CA SER A 96 -25.97 2.27 -13.67
C SER A 96 -25.78 1.26 -12.51
N SER A 97 -26.37 0.08 -12.60
CA SER A 97 -26.14 -0.99 -11.62
C SER A 97 -24.68 -1.47 -11.60
N GLN A 98 -24.05 -1.59 -12.78
CA GLN A 98 -22.64 -1.97 -12.89
C GLN A 98 -21.69 -0.88 -12.37
N MET A 99 -21.99 0.39 -12.65
CA MET A 99 -21.23 1.52 -12.10
C MET A 99 -21.26 1.55 -10.58
N ARG A 100 -22.42 1.26 -9.97
CA ARG A 100 -22.55 1.19 -8.51
C ARG A 100 -21.71 0.08 -7.89
N VAL A 101 -21.67 -1.11 -8.51
CA VAL A 101 -20.80 -2.21 -8.08
C VAL A 101 -19.32 -1.83 -8.18
N TYR A 102 -18.94 -1.06 -9.19
CA TYR A 102 -17.58 -0.56 -9.35
C TYR A 102 -17.21 0.47 -8.27
N GLU A 103 -18.13 1.36 -7.92
CA GLU A 103 -17.98 2.34 -6.83
C GLU A 103 -17.82 1.64 -5.47
N ASP A 104 -18.66 0.65 -5.17
CA ASP A 104 -18.55 -0.16 -3.95
C ASP A 104 -17.21 -0.91 -3.90
N SER A 105 -16.76 -1.47 -5.02
CA SER A 105 -15.47 -2.17 -5.13
C SER A 105 -14.29 -1.22 -4.90
N LEU A 106 -14.36 0.02 -5.38
CA LEU A 106 -13.36 1.05 -5.13
C LEU A 106 -13.27 1.43 -3.65
N ILE A 107 -14.42 1.54 -2.96
CA ILE A 107 -14.47 1.81 -1.52
C ILE A 107 -13.76 0.69 -0.75
N TYR A 108 -14.09 -0.58 -1.04
CA TYR A 108 -13.41 -1.72 -0.40
C TYR A 108 -11.89 -1.74 -0.64
N LEU A 109 -11.46 -1.34 -1.84
CA LEU A 109 -10.04 -1.31 -2.19
C LEU A 109 -9.31 -0.18 -1.46
N VAL A 110 -9.94 0.99 -1.33
CA VAL A 110 -9.42 2.12 -0.54
C VAL A 110 -9.32 1.76 0.94
N ASP A 111 -10.35 1.14 1.51
CA ASP A 111 -10.35 0.70 2.91
C ASP A 111 -9.26 -0.36 3.16
N SER A 112 -9.07 -1.30 2.23
CA SER A 112 -8.00 -2.29 2.32
C SER A 112 -6.61 -1.65 2.26
N LEU A 113 -6.42 -0.64 1.40
CA LEU A 113 -5.15 0.09 1.30
C LEU A 113 -4.87 0.87 2.59
N ASN A 114 -5.87 1.53 3.16
CA ASN A 114 -5.74 2.26 4.42
C ASN A 114 -5.31 1.32 5.55
N ARG A 115 -5.92 0.14 5.66
CA ARG A 115 -5.55 -0.87 6.66
C ARG A 115 -4.11 -1.37 6.50
N VAL A 116 -3.65 -1.60 5.28
CA VAL A 116 -2.25 -1.99 5.01
C VAL A 116 -1.27 -0.88 5.42
N VAL A 117 -1.66 0.39 5.22
CA VAL A 117 -0.85 1.54 5.65
C VAL A 117 -0.78 1.63 7.18
N GLU A 118 -1.89 1.41 7.87
CA GLU A 118 -1.93 1.35 9.35
C GLU A 118 -1.06 0.21 9.90
N GLU A 119 -1.21 -1.01 9.38
CA GLU A 119 -0.40 -2.18 9.78
C GLU A 119 1.10 -1.94 9.53
N ARG A 120 1.45 -1.31 8.40
CA ARG A 120 2.84 -0.91 8.13
C ARG A 120 3.35 0.09 9.17
N GLN A 121 2.54 1.07 9.53
CA GLN A 121 2.93 2.08 10.51
C GLN A 121 3.13 1.46 11.90
N ASP A 122 2.27 0.54 12.30
CA ASP A 122 2.41 -0.21 13.55
C ASP A 122 3.69 -1.06 13.56
N LEU A 123 4.00 -1.75 12.45
CA LEU A 123 5.26 -2.50 12.31
C LEU A 123 6.49 -1.59 12.40
N LEU A 124 6.46 -0.39 11.83
CA LEU A 124 7.55 0.58 11.95
C LEU A 124 7.75 1.04 13.40
N VAL A 125 6.65 1.30 14.13
CA VAL A 125 6.68 1.67 15.55
C VAL A 125 7.24 0.52 16.39
N GLN A 126 6.77 -0.71 16.18
CA GLN A 126 7.28 -1.90 16.86
C GLN A 126 8.76 -2.12 16.58
N ASN A 127 9.19 -1.99 15.31
CA ASN A 127 10.60 -2.14 14.94
C ASN A 127 11.46 -1.09 15.65
N LYS A 128 11.05 0.18 15.66
CA LYS A 128 11.76 1.24 16.40
C LYS A 128 11.82 0.98 17.91
N MET A 129 10.75 0.42 18.49
CA MET A 129 10.72 0.02 19.89
C MET A 129 11.71 -1.13 20.16
N TYR A 130 11.74 -2.16 19.30
CA TYR A 130 12.73 -3.23 19.39
C TYR A 130 14.15 -2.73 19.19
N LEU A 131 14.38 -1.81 18.25
CA LEU A 131 15.67 -1.18 18.02
C LEU A 131 16.11 -0.40 19.26
N ASN A 132 15.21 0.36 19.88
CA ASN A 132 15.50 1.07 21.13
C ASN A 132 15.71 0.13 22.32
N ILE A 133 14.96 -0.98 22.42
CA ILE A 133 15.16 -2.00 23.44
C ILE A 133 16.50 -2.71 23.21
N LEU A 134 16.86 -2.99 21.96
CA LEU A 134 18.15 -3.57 21.59
C LEU A 134 19.26 -2.58 21.89
N SER A 135 19.18 -1.32 21.47
CA SER A 135 20.15 -0.27 21.81
C SER A 135 20.27 -0.05 23.31
N GLY A 136 19.17 -0.09 24.06
CA GLY A 136 19.14 0.03 25.51
C GLY A 136 19.69 -1.21 26.24
N LYS A 137 19.45 -2.42 25.72
CA LYS A 137 20.02 -3.67 26.26
C LYS A 137 21.46 -3.91 25.83
N LEU A 138 21.86 -3.36 24.69
CA LEU A 138 23.21 -3.48 24.17
C LEU A 138 24.14 -2.43 24.80
N GLY A 139 23.66 -1.34 25.40
CA GLY A 139 24.57 -0.32 25.96
C GLY A 139 25.50 0.29 24.90
N GLU A 140 26.25 1.32 25.28
CA GLU A 140 27.29 1.86 24.41
C GLU A 140 28.36 0.79 24.18
N ALA A 141 28.83 0.67 22.93
CA ALA A 141 29.87 -0.29 22.62
C ALA A 141 31.17 0.11 23.34
N VAL A 142 31.63 -0.73 24.27
CA VAL A 142 32.88 -0.52 25.02
C VAL A 142 33.99 -1.33 24.37
N TYR A 143 35.12 -0.67 24.11
CA TYR A 143 36.32 -1.29 23.57
C TYR A 143 37.49 -1.01 24.52
N PRO A 144 38.23 -2.04 24.96
CA PRO A 144 39.46 -1.85 25.71
C PRO A 144 40.51 -1.17 24.81
N ASN A 145 41.12 -0.11 25.30
CA ASN A 145 42.22 0.58 24.60
C ASN A 145 43.57 -0.09 24.85
N THR A 146 43.66 -0.84 25.95
CA THR A 146 44.84 -1.59 26.38
C THR A 146 44.44 -3.00 26.80
N GLU A 147 45.39 -3.94 26.79
CA GLU A 147 45.11 -5.31 27.23
C GLU A 147 44.69 -5.37 28.70
N GLN A 148 45.21 -4.48 29.54
CA GLN A 148 44.85 -4.40 30.96
C GLN A 148 43.38 -4.02 31.18
N GLU A 149 42.77 -3.28 30.24
CA GLU A 149 41.34 -2.94 30.29
C GLU A 149 40.42 -4.14 29.99
N LEU A 150 40.95 -5.30 29.60
CA LEU A 150 40.18 -6.55 29.53
C LEU A 150 39.88 -7.13 30.92
N VAL A 151 40.66 -6.77 31.95
CA VAL A 151 40.45 -7.26 33.32
C VAL A 151 39.10 -6.77 33.84
N GLY A 152 38.23 -7.68 34.24
CA GLY A 152 36.87 -7.38 34.64
C GLY A 152 35.90 -8.52 34.37
N THR A 153 34.62 -8.24 34.61
CA THR A 153 33.53 -9.13 34.23
C THR A 153 33.05 -8.75 32.85
N TRP A 154 32.80 -9.74 32.00
CA TRP A 154 32.20 -9.56 30.68
C TRP A 154 31.01 -10.51 30.53
N GLN A 155 29.87 -9.98 30.10
CA GLN A 155 28.69 -10.72 29.68
C GLN A 155 28.77 -11.06 28.21
N LEU A 156 28.36 -12.28 27.85
CA LEU A 156 28.41 -12.81 26.50
C LEU A 156 27.01 -13.17 26.02
N PHE A 157 26.63 -12.60 24.88
CA PHE A 157 25.34 -12.80 24.23
C PHE A 157 25.55 -13.60 22.95
N LEU A 158 25.71 -14.92 23.09
CA LEU A 158 26.12 -15.79 21.99
C LEU A 158 24.99 -16.68 21.49
N ASN A 159 25.00 -16.87 20.18
CA ASN A 159 24.14 -17.81 19.47
C ASN A 159 24.99 -18.92 18.85
N PRO A 160 24.53 -20.18 18.94
CA PRO A 160 25.13 -21.29 18.22
C PRO A 160 24.89 -21.13 16.71
N MET A 161 25.92 -21.38 15.92
CA MET A 161 25.95 -21.37 14.47
C MET A 161 26.60 -22.68 14.00
N GLN A 162 26.01 -23.29 12.97
CA GLN A 162 26.59 -24.46 12.31
C GLN A 162 27.20 -24.01 10.98
N THR A 163 28.45 -24.39 10.74
CA THR A 163 29.05 -24.28 9.41
C THR A 163 28.61 -25.48 8.58
N THR A 164 28.05 -25.22 7.40
CA THR A 164 27.74 -26.27 6.42
C THR A 164 28.77 -26.19 5.29
N GLY A 165 29.70 -27.16 5.26
CA GLY A 165 30.72 -27.30 4.22
C GLY A 165 32.00 -27.93 4.74
N ASP A 166 32.85 -28.42 3.84
CA ASP A 166 34.19 -28.88 4.19
C ASP A 166 35.00 -27.70 4.75
N ALA A 167 35.61 -27.90 5.93
CA ALA A 167 36.28 -26.89 6.75
C ALA A 167 37.37 -26.05 6.04
N TYR A 168 37.76 -26.43 4.81
CA TYR A 168 38.82 -25.78 4.04
C TYR A 168 38.35 -24.96 2.82
N GLN A 169 37.08 -24.94 2.42
CA GLN A 169 36.72 -24.30 1.12
C GLN A 169 35.48 -23.40 1.07
N SER A 170 34.49 -23.46 1.97
CA SER A 170 33.26 -22.66 1.73
C SER A 170 33.17 -21.36 2.51
N GLY A 171 33.68 -21.27 3.75
CA GLY A 171 33.52 -20.06 4.59
C GLY A 171 32.06 -19.61 4.78
N LEU A 172 31.08 -20.44 4.41
CA LEU A 172 29.66 -20.12 4.45
C LEU A 172 29.13 -20.41 5.85
N ILE A 173 29.02 -19.36 6.65
CA ILE A 173 28.30 -19.39 7.92
C ILE A 173 26.81 -19.25 7.60
N SER A 174 26.02 -20.29 7.85
CA SER A 174 24.57 -20.21 7.75
C SER A 174 24.05 -19.34 8.89
N HIS A 175 23.47 -18.18 8.56
CA HIS A 175 22.78 -17.31 9.53
C HIS A 175 21.38 -17.80 9.90
N ASN A 176 20.96 -18.98 9.43
CA ASN A 176 19.66 -19.53 9.79
C ASN A 176 19.64 -19.91 11.27
N PRO A 177 18.66 -19.44 12.07
CA PRO A 177 18.53 -19.81 13.47
C PRO A 177 18.31 -21.32 13.55
N PHE A 178 19.32 -22.03 14.02
CA PHE A 178 19.27 -23.46 14.24
C PHE A 178 18.26 -23.75 15.36
N THR A 179 17.42 -24.77 15.20
CA THR A 179 16.64 -25.32 16.32
C THR A 179 17.58 -26.21 17.11
N VAL A 180 18.31 -25.58 18.03
CA VAL A 180 19.42 -26.21 18.75
C VAL A 180 18.84 -27.14 19.82
N PRO A 181 19.23 -28.44 19.85
CA PRO A 181 18.97 -29.30 20.99
C PRO A 181 19.45 -28.64 22.30
N ASP A 182 18.67 -28.74 23.38
CA ASP A 182 19.01 -28.12 24.67
C ASP A 182 20.43 -28.48 25.17
N SER A 183 20.93 -29.66 24.79
CA SER A 183 22.29 -30.13 25.10
C SER A 183 23.40 -29.26 24.51
N ILE A 184 23.21 -28.66 23.33
CA ILE A 184 24.23 -27.78 22.73
C ILE A 184 24.18 -26.40 23.42
N GLN A 185 22.99 -25.90 23.78
CA GLN A 185 22.86 -24.62 24.48
C GLN A 185 23.50 -24.64 25.88
N GLN A 186 23.60 -25.81 26.51
CA GLN A 186 24.27 -25.99 27.81
C GLN A 186 25.75 -25.60 27.77
N HIS A 187 26.42 -25.77 26.63
CA HIS A 187 27.82 -25.40 26.46
C HIS A 187 28.06 -23.91 26.15
N ASN A 188 26.98 -23.11 26.10
CA ASN A 188 27.08 -21.69 25.82
C ASN A 188 27.67 -20.92 27.02
N ILE A 189 28.77 -20.20 26.79
CA ILE A 189 29.36 -19.26 27.75
C ILE A 189 28.49 -18.00 27.82
N TYR A 190 28.06 -17.62 29.02
CA TYR A 190 27.29 -16.38 29.22
C TYR A 190 28.07 -15.30 29.96
N GLN A 191 29.17 -15.63 30.64
CA GLN A 191 30.00 -14.67 31.36
C GLN A 191 31.45 -15.14 31.44
N LEU A 192 32.37 -14.17 31.37
CA LEU A 192 33.79 -14.30 31.64
C LEU A 192 34.17 -13.36 32.79
N GLU A 193 35.03 -13.80 33.69
CA GLU A 193 35.74 -12.94 34.65
C GLU A 193 37.23 -13.07 34.37
N LEU A 194 37.86 -12.00 33.87
CA LEU A 194 39.30 -11.92 33.63
C LEU A 194 39.95 -11.21 34.81
N MET A 195 40.98 -11.82 35.39
CA MET A 195 41.72 -11.31 36.56
C MET A 195 43.13 -10.90 36.14
N ALA A 196 43.74 -9.94 36.84
CA ALA A 196 45.04 -9.38 36.48
C ALA A 196 46.20 -10.40 36.45
N ASP A 197 46.10 -11.50 37.19
CA ASP A 197 47.14 -12.55 37.28
C ASP A 197 47.00 -13.63 36.20
N GLU A 198 46.51 -13.28 35.00
CA GLU A 198 46.29 -14.20 33.87
C GLU A 198 45.33 -15.36 34.21
N LEU A 199 44.49 -15.17 35.23
CA LEU A 199 43.46 -16.12 35.66
C LEU A 199 42.09 -15.68 35.13
N ALA A 200 41.32 -16.65 34.65
CA ALA A 200 39.96 -16.43 34.18
C ALA A 200 38.99 -17.42 34.84
N THR A 201 37.76 -16.96 35.06
CA THR A 201 36.62 -17.84 35.35
C THR A 201 35.60 -17.74 34.23
N ILE A 202 35.30 -18.87 33.59
CA ILE A 202 34.33 -18.99 32.51
C ILE A 202 33.04 -19.59 33.07
N TYR A 203 31.90 -18.95 32.82
CA TYR A 203 30.59 -19.37 33.28
C TYR A 203 29.73 -19.87 32.12
N PHE A 204 29.24 -21.09 32.24
CA PHE A 204 28.41 -21.76 31.23
C PHE A 204 26.94 -21.78 31.64
N LYS A 205 26.03 -21.81 30.66
CA LYS A 205 24.58 -21.80 30.91
C LYS A 205 24.06 -23.04 31.64
N ASP A 206 24.79 -24.15 31.61
CA ASP A 206 24.51 -25.37 32.38
C ASP A 206 24.83 -25.24 33.88
N GLY A 207 25.38 -24.10 34.33
CA GLY A 207 25.79 -23.84 35.70
C GLY A 207 27.25 -24.23 36.01
N ARG A 208 27.97 -24.81 35.05
CA ARG A 208 29.40 -25.13 35.19
C ARG A 208 30.22 -23.84 35.23
N LYS A 209 31.26 -23.86 36.08
CA LYS A 209 32.25 -22.80 36.20
C LYS A 209 33.64 -23.38 35.98
N GLN A 210 34.39 -22.81 35.05
CA GLN A 210 35.74 -23.26 34.73
C GLN A 210 36.75 -22.18 35.11
N LYS A 211 37.58 -22.46 36.12
CA LYS A 211 38.76 -21.64 36.41
C LYS A 211 39.92 -22.11 35.52
N CYS A 212 40.59 -21.18 34.86
CA CYS A 212 41.67 -21.47 33.91
C CYS A 212 42.65 -20.31 33.83
N PHE A 213 43.80 -20.55 33.20
CA PHE A 213 44.68 -19.48 32.76
C PHE A 213 44.18 -18.93 31.42
N TYR A 214 44.42 -17.64 31.16
CA TYR A 214 44.16 -17.05 29.86
C TYR A 214 45.39 -16.31 29.32
N GLU A 215 45.57 -16.32 28.01
CA GLU A 215 46.62 -15.60 27.30
C GLU A 215 46.01 -14.84 26.13
N VAL A 216 46.22 -13.53 26.08
CA VAL A 216 45.79 -12.69 24.95
C VAL A 216 46.91 -12.67 23.90
N ASN A 217 46.60 -13.16 22.71
CA ASN A 217 47.52 -13.19 21.59
C ASN A 217 47.16 -12.07 20.60
N ASP A 218 48.16 -11.25 20.23
CA ASP A 218 48.07 -10.19 19.23
C ASP A 218 47.01 -9.10 19.52
N PHE A 219 46.88 -8.66 20.78
CA PHE A 219 45.89 -7.63 21.17
C PHE A 219 45.95 -6.40 20.25
N SER A 220 44.79 -5.98 19.76
CA SER A 220 44.64 -4.78 18.93
C SER A 220 43.28 -4.15 19.09
N VAL A 221 43.24 -2.82 19.20
CA VAL A 221 42.00 -2.03 19.31
C VAL A 221 41.17 -2.09 18.02
N GLY A 222 41.82 -2.23 16.86
CA GLY A 222 41.16 -2.14 15.54
C GLY A 222 41.25 -3.41 14.70
N LYS A 223 41.79 -4.50 15.24
CA LYS A 223 41.96 -5.77 14.52
C LYS A 223 41.56 -6.93 15.42
N SER A 224 41.22 -8.05 14.80
CA SER A 224 40.89 -9.27 15.53
C SER A 224 42.12 -9.80 16.30
N TYR A 225 41.87 -10.33 17.48
CA TYR A 225 42.85 -10.97 18.36
C TYR A 225 42.25 -12.24 18.97
N THR A 226 43.07 -13.06 19.65
CA THR A 226 42.61 -14.33 20.22
C THR A 226 42.93 -14.41 21.70
N ILE A 227 41.94 -14.79 22.51
CA ILE A 227 42.15 -15.15 23.91
C ILE A 227 42.13 -16.67 24.02
N LYS A 228 43.27 -17.24 24.44
CA LYS A 228 43.40 -18.67 24.67
C LYS A 228 43.16 -18.95 26.14
N TYR A 229 42.20 -19.81 26.45
CA TYR A 229 41.92 -20.27 27.80
C TYR A 229 42.41 -21.71 27.94
N SER A 230 43.18 -21.99 28.99
CA SER A 230 43.68 -23.34 29.23
C SER A 230 43.76 -23.70 30.72
N LYS A 231 43.50 -24.97 31.02
CA LYS A 231 43.75 -25.56 32.32
C LYS A 231 44.40 -26.93 32.10
N GLN A 232 45.74 -26.94 32.07
CA GLN A 232 46.54 -28.15 31.85
C GLN A 232 45.99 -28.96 30.65
N ASP A 233 45.68 -30.25 30.85
CA ASP A 233 45.11 -31.13 29.84
C ASP A 233 43.58 -31.29 29.95
N GLU A 234 42.94 -30.63 30.92
CA GLU A 234 41.50 -30.78 31.18
C GLU A 234 40.63 -29.87 30.32
N PHE A 235 41.14 -28.69 29.95
CA PHE A 235 40.36 -27.67 29.26
C PHE A 235 41.22 -26.80 28.36
N LYS A 236 40.79 -26.64 27.11
CA LYS A 236 41.36 -25.72 26.12
C LYS A 236 40.24 -25.08 25.32
N LEU A 237 40.28 -23.76 25.20
CA LEU A 237 39.30 -22.99 24.43
C LEU A 237 40.01 -21.81 23.77
N ASN A 238 39.84 -21.65 22.47
CA ASN A 238 40.31 -20.47 21.74
C ASN A 238 39.11 -19.58 21.41
N MET A 239 39.12 -18.36 21.91
CA MET A 239 38.10 -17.36 21.63
C MET A 239 38.69 -16.27 20.72
N HIS A 240 38.08 -16.09 19.55
CA HIS A 240 38.41 -15.02 18.64
C HIS A 240 37.58 -13.79 18.97
N VAL A 241 38.24 -12.65 19.14
CA VAL A 241 37.61 -11.37 19.43
C VAL A 241 37.84 -10.43 18.26
N SER A 242 36.77 -9.83 17.73
CA SER A 242 36.79 -8.91 16.60
C SER A 242 36.08 -7.61 16.98
N PRO A 243 36.78 -6.46 16.95
CA PRO A 243 36.13 -5.16 17.12
C PRO A 243 35.20 -4.88 15.94
N MET A 244 33.89 -4.73 16.20
CA MET A 244 32.87 -4.35 15.23
C MET A 244 32.19 -3.06 15.68
N PRO A 245 31.55 -2.27 14.81
CA PRO A 245 30.87 -1.02 15.22
C PRO A 245 29.82 -1.20 16.33
N THR A 246 29.30 -2.42 16.52
CA THR A 246 28.28 -2.81 17.50
C THR A 246 28.84 -3.27 18.85
N GLY A 247 30.17 -3.39 18.98
CA GLY A 247 30.88 -3.90 20.17
C GLY A 247 31.95 -4.94 19.81
N LEU A 248 32.47 -5.62 20.84
CA LEU A 248 33.38 -6.74 20.65
C LEU A 248 32.57 -7.97 20.23
N GLU A 249 32.68 -8.39 18.98
CA GLU A 249 32.18 -9.69 18.56
C GLU A 249 33.15 -10.77 19.00
N VAL A 250 32.60 -11.84 19.56
CA VAL A 250 33.39 -12.98 20.01
C VAL A 250 32.85 -14.26 19.40
N SER A 251 33.77 -15.14 19.06
CA SER A 251 33.43 -16.48 18.61
C SER A 251 34.37 -17.53 19.17
N TYR A 252 33.86 -18.72 19.41
CA TYR A 252 34.68 -19.88 19.75
C TYR A 252 34.06 -21.15 19.19
N GLU A 253 34.94 -22.13 19.02
CA GLU A 253 34.60 -23.45 18.54
C GLU A 253 34.40 -24.42 19.70
N ILE A 254 33.38 -25.26 19.61
CA ILE A 254 33.30 -26.49 20.41
C ILE A 254 33.50 -27.67 19.46
N PRO A 255 34.61 -28.41 19.60
CA PRO A 255 34.75 -29.67 18.90
C PRO A 255 33.75 -30.66 19.51
N LEU A 256 32.81 -31.13 18.69
CA LEU A 256 32.00 -32.29 19.04
C LEU A 256 32.79 -33.56 18.70
N ASP A 257 32.45 -34.70 19.31
CA ASP A 257 32.99 -36.03 18.96
C ASP A 257 32.55 -36.51 17.55
N THR A 258 32.15 -35.58 16.67
CA THR A 258 31.65 -35.82 15.31
C THR A 258 32.39 -34.92 14.33
N THR A 259 32.22 -35.15 13.02
CA THR A 259 32.78 -34.28 11.97
C THR A 259 32.10 -32.90 11.89
N GLN A 260 31.12 -32.62 12.75
CA GLN A 260 30.41 -31.35 12.79
C GLN A 260 31.05 -30.42 13.83
N VAL A 261 31.30 -29.19 13.40
CA VAL A 261 31.82 -28.13 14.25
C VAL A 261 30.69 -27.16 14.59
N ILE A 262 30.54 -26.85 15.88
CA ILE A 262 29.61 -25.82 16.35
C ILE A 262 30.41 -24.59 16.76
N TYR A 263 30.04 -23.46 16.17
CA TYR A 263 30.57 -22.16 16.56
C TYR A 263 29.55 -21.45 17.43
N PHE A 264 29.98 -20.88 18.53
CA PHE A 264 29.21 -19.83 19.20
C PHE A 264 29.72 -18.49 18.69
N ASN A 265 28.80 -17.62 18.28
CA ASN A 265 29.11 -16.27 17.84
C ASN A 265 28.14 -15.29 18.51
N GLY A 266 28.66 -14.16 18.96
CA GLY A 266 27.83 -13.04 19.37
C GLY A 266 28.65 -11.91 19.93
N VAL A 267 28.08 -11.16 20.88
CA VAL A 267 28.71 -9.94 21.39
C VAL A 267 29.13 -10.10 22.84
N MET A 268 30.30 -9.56 23.18
CA MET A 268 30.87 -9.50 24.53
C MET A 268 30.83 -8.06 25.05
N LYS A 269 30.36 -7.86 26.29
CA LYS A 269 30.18 -6.54 26.93
C LYS A 269 30.60 -6.57 28.39
N PRO A 270 31.19 -5.49 28.94
CA PRO A 270 31.55 -5.43 30.35
C PRO A 270 30.31 -5.35 31.26
#